data_AF-A0A4U6U9M6-F1
#
_entry.id   AF-A0A4U6U9M6-F1
#
_cell.length_a   1.000
_cell.length_b   1.000
_cell.length_c   1.000
_cell.angle_alpha   90.00
_cell.angle_beta   90.00
_cell.angle_gamma   90.00
#
_symmetry.space_group_name_H-M   'P 1'
#
loop_
_entity.id
_entity.type
_entity.pdbx_description
1 polymer ?
#
loop_
_entity_poly.entity_id
_entity_poly.type
_entity_poly.pdbx_seq_one_letter_code
_entity_poly.pdbx_strand_id
1 'polypeptide(L)'
;MPPPAPGATATPVADRWASLPGDLVRLVASRVLDGDLLDYVRFRAVCTGWRSGAASPRGRGVIDPRFHPRRWMMLPEGHGLRPGHPDLRGYIRFLNLDTGTLVRAHLPHFSDHCAVDSVDGLLLLLREEDSAVRLLHPFTGDIAELPPLATLLPQVVCNCPAPYKIRRLADLVSTSVSFGAGAITVMLALHEVHRVAFATTLDRLGCPPAMSFQA
;
A
#
# COMPACT_ATOMS: atom_id res chain seq x y z
N MET A 1 -66.09 -0.71 16.95
CA MET A 1 -64.79 -1.19 16.46
C MET A 1 -63.95 0.05 16.21
N PRO A 2 -62.85 0.29 16.95
CA PRO A 2 -62.02 1.46 16.66
C PRO A 2 -61.31 1.25 15.32
N PRO A 3 -61.03 2.33 14.56
CA PRO A 3 -60.27 2.22 13.31
C PRO A 3 -58.84 1.75 13.60
N PRO A 4 -58.19 1.01 12.67
CA PRO A 4 -56.78 0.67 12.81
C PRO A 4 -55.94 1.94 12.88
N ALA A 5 -54.98 1.97 13.81
CA ALA A 5 -54.12 3.13 14.03
C ALA A 5 -53.40 3.55 12.73
N PRO A 6 -53.44 4.84 12.34
CA PRO A 6 -52.67 5.34 11.22
C PRO A 6 -51.22 5.52 11.65
N GLY A 7 -50.32 4.75 11.03
CA GLY A 7 -48.88 4.97 11.18
C GLY A 7 -48.09 3.73 11.61
N ALA A 8 -48.12 2.67 10.80
CA ALA A 8 -46.89 1.90 10.64
C ALA A 8 -45.91 2.81 9.91
N THR A 9 -45.17 3.62 10.65
CA THR A 9 -44.06 4.41 10.13
C THR A 9 -43.10 3.44 9.44
N ALA A 10 -43.12 3.43 8.12
CA ALA A 10 -42.15 2.69 7.34
C ALA A 10 -40.77 3.11 7.86
N THR A 11 -39.99 2.13 8.37
CA THR A 11 -38.61 2.39 8.76
C THR A 11 -37.93 3.17 7.65
N PRO A 12 -37.34 4.35 7.96
CA PRO A 12 -36.69 5.16 6.94
C PRO A 12 -35.70 4.28 6.17
N VAL A 13 -35.56 4.51 4.88
CA VAL A 13 -34.73 3.66 4.00
C VAL A 13 -33.32 3.47 4.58
N ALA A 14 -32.75 4.51 5.20
CA ALA A 14 -31.48 4.45 5.91
C ALA A 14 -31.42 3.36 7.01
N ASP A 15 -32.48 3.20 7.80
CA ASP A 15 -32.55 2.20 8.88
C ASP A 15 -32.60 0.78 8.33
N ARG A 16 -33.24 0.59 7.16
CA ARG A 16 -33.26 -0.71 6.46
C ARG A 16 -31.88 -1.09 5.94
N TRP A 17 -31.13 -0.14 5.40
CA TRP A 17 -29.75 -0.38 4.97
C TRP A 17 -28.80 -0.60 6.16
N ALA A 18 -28.99 0.14 7.25
CA ALA A 18 -28.18 -0.04 8.46
C ALA A 18 -28.40 -1.41 9.13
N SER A 19 -29.58 -2.01 8.95
CA SER A 19 -29.97 -3.32 9.50
C SER A 19 -29.81 -4.49 8.52
N LEU A 20 -29.10 -4.28 7.41
CA LEU A 20 -28.88 -5.31 6.39
C LEU A 20 -28.16 -6.54 7.00
N PRO A 21 -28.60 -7.77 6.66
CA PRO A 21 -27.90 -8.99 7.05
C PRO A 21 -26.40 -8.96 6.70
N GLY A 22 -25.56 -9.49 7.60
CA GLY A 22 -24.10 -9.38 7.48
C GLY A 22 -23.50 -10.10 6.27
N ASP A 23 -24.14 -11.13 5.75
CA ASP A 23 -23.80 -11.78 4.49
C ASP A 23 -24.01 -10.87 3.28
N LEU A 24 -25.12 -10.12 3.23
CA LEU A 24 -25.35 -9.12 2.19
C LEU A 24 -24.38 -7.95 2.29
N VAL A 25 -24.09 -7.48 3.53
CA VAL A 25 -23.05 -6.45 3.74
C VAL A 25 -21.71 -6.93 3.20
N ARG A 26 -21.31 -8.18 3.49
CA ARG A 26 -20.07 -8.76 2.97
C ARG A 26 -20.05 -8.86 1.44
N LEU A 27 -21.17 -9.22 0.83
CA LEU A 27 -21.29 -9.30 -0.62
C LEU A 27 -21.13 -7.92 -1.28
N VAL A 28 -21.82 -6.90 -0.76
CA VAL A 28 -21.66 -5.53 -1.28
C VAL A 28 -20.22 -5.04 -1.04
N ALA A 29 -19.69 -5.29 0.16
CA ALA A 29 -18.33 -4.91 0.53
C ALA A 29 -17.29 -5.52 -0.42
N SER A 30 -17.42 -6.79 -0.81
CA SER A 30 -16.49 -7.41 -1.76
C SER A 30 -16.58 -6.75 -3.15
N ARG A 31 -17.79 -6.47 -3.64
CA ARG A 31 -17.97 -5.80 -4.94
C ARG A 31 -17.43 -4.38 -4.97
N VAL A 32 -17.59 -3.64 -3.87
CA VAL A 32 -17.02 -2.28 -3.75
C VAL A 32 -15.49 -2.36 -3.70
N LEU A 33 -14.93 -3.35 -2.97
CA LEU A 33 -13.49 -3.54 -2.86
C LEU A 33 -12.83 -3.92 -4.19
N ASP A 34 -13.50 -4.70 -5.04
CA ASP A 34 -13.01 -5.05 -6.38
C ASP A 34 -12.87 -3.81 -7.30
N GLY A 35 -13.54 -2.71 -6.95
CA GLY A 35 -13.45 -1.43 -7.65
C GLY A 35 -12.32 -0.56 -7.13
N ASP A 36 -12.56 0.15 -6.02
CA ASP A 36 -11.63 1.12 -5.43
C ASP A 36 -11.56 1.03 -3.90
N LEU A 37 -10.33 1.08 -3.37
CA LEU A 37 -10.08 0.95 -1.95
C LEU A 37 -10.67 2.12 -1.13
N LEU A 38 -10.65 3.34 -1.65
CA LEU A 38 -11.16 4.50 -0.93
C LEU A 38 -12.68 4.43 -0.81
N ASP A 39 -13.36 4.01 -1.88
CA ASP A 39 -14.80 3.77 -1.85
C ASP A 39 -15.17 2.64 -0.90
N TYR A 40 -14.35 1.59 -0.81
CA TYR A 40 -14.50 0.56 0.21
C TYR A 40 -14.36 1.12 1.64
N VAL A 41 -13.37 2.00 1.88
CA VAL A 41 -13.20 2.64 3.19
C VAL A 41 -14.38 3.54 3.53
N ARG A 42 -14.91 4.30 2.57
CA ARG A 42 -16.11 5.13 2.72
C ARG A 42 -17.35 4.28 3.01
N PHE A 43 -17.54 3.17 2.29
CA PHE A 43 -18.58 2.19 2.56
C PHE A 43 -18.53 1.71 4.02
N ARG A 44 -17.34 1.37 4.54
CA ARG A 44 -17.16 0.97 5.94
C ARG A 44 -17.38 2.10 6.96
N ALA A 45 -17.42 3.35 6.52
CA ALA A 45 -17.63 4.50 7.38
C ALA A 45 -19.11 4.87 7.57
N VAL A 46 -20.04 4.25 6.83
CA VAL A 46 -21.47 4.58 6.86
C VAL A 46 -22.09 4.36 8.25
N CYS A 47 -21.95 3.16 8.81
CA CYS A 47 -22.44 2.85 10.15
C CYS A 47 -21.63 1.71 10.80
N THR A 48 -21.87 1.46 12.09
CA THR A 48 -21.18 0.41 12.85
C THR A 48 -21.44 -1.00 12.30
N GLY A 49 -22.68 -1.28 11.87
CA GLY A 49 -23.05 -2.57 11.27
C GLY A 49 -22.32 -2.85 9.96
N TRP A 50 -22.16 -1.84 9.10
CA TRP A 50 -21.40 -1.96 7.86
C TRP A 50 -19.90 -2.11 8.14
N ARG A 51 -19.39 -1.33 9.11
CA ARG A 51 -17.99 -1.41 9.53
C ARG A 51 -17.61 -2.78 10.06
N SER A 52 -18.48 -3.41 10.86
CA SER A 52 -18.26 -4.73 11.47
C SER A 52 -18.54 -5.86 10.49
N GLY A 53 -19.51 -5.70 9.60
CA GLY A 53 -19.83 -6.67 8.56
C GLY A 53 -18.77 -6.78 7.45
N ALA A 54 -17.92 -5.77 7.28
CA ALA A 54 -16.88 -5.75 6.26
C ALA A 54 -15.46 -5.90 6.84
N ALA A 55 -14.60 -6.63 6.11
CA ALA A 55 -13.23 -6.89 6.54
C ALA A 55 -12.43 -5.58 6.73
N SER A 56 -11.64 -5.50 7.81
CA SER A 56 -10.80 -4.33 8.06
C SER A 56 -9.51 -4.40 7.23
N PRO A 57 -9.13 -3.34 6.50
CA PRO A 57 -7.85 -3.29 5.79
C PRO A 57 -6.66 -3.08 6.73
N ARG A 58 -6.88 -2.51 7.93
CA ARG A 58 -5.82 -2.24 8.91
C ARG A 58 -5.11 -3.51 9.35
N GLY A 59 -3.78 -3.48 9.39
CA GLY A 59 -2.92 -4.62 9.73
C GLY A 59 -2.87 -5.71 8.65
N ARG A 60 -3.53 -5.49 7.51
CA ARG A 60 -3.65 -6.45 6.42
C ARG A 60 -3.42 -5.82 5.05
N GLY A 61 -3.26 -4.50 4.97
CA GLY A 61 -3.18 -3.75 3.72
C GLY A 61 -2.04 -4.22 2.84
N VAL A 62 -0.87 -4.50 3.43
CA VAL A 62 0.26 -5.04 2.66
C VAL A 62 0.04 -6.52 2.32
N ILE A 63 -0.42 -7.34 3.27
CA ILE A 63 -0.42 -8.82 3.15
C ILE A 63 -1.58 -9.34 2.30
N ASP A 64 -2.77 -8.73 2.39
CA ASP A 64 -3.98 -9.17 1.70
C ASP A 64 -4.16 -8.38 0.39
N PRO A 65 -3.95 -9.02 -0.78
CA PRO A 65 -3.92 -8.32 -2.06
C PRO A 65 -5.22 -7.64 -2.48
N ARG A 66 -6.32 -7.97 -1.82
CA ARG A 66 -7.62 -7.34 -2.04
C ARG A 66 -7.66 -5.90 -1.55
N PHE A 67 -6.80 -5.54 -0.58
CA PHE A 67 -6.71 -4.18 -0.09
C PHE A 67 -5.68 -3.32 -0.85
N HIS A 68 -4.99 -3.87 -1.84
CA HIS A 68 -3.98 -3.11 -2.58
C HIS A 68 -4.61 -2.00 -3.42
N PRO A 69 -4.12 -0.75 -3.33
CA PRO A 69 -4.68 0.37 -4.06
C PRO A 69 -4.14 0.42 -5.50
N ARG A 70 -4.37 -0.64 -6.29
CA ARG A 70 -3.76 -0.87 -7.62
C ARG A 70 -3.96 0.27 -8.63
N ARG A 71 -5.05 1.02 -8.46
CA ARG A 71 -5.45 2.14 -9.32
C ARG A 71 -4.86 3.48 -8.85
N TRP A 72 -4.02 3.49 -7.81
CA TRP A 72 -3.46 4.71 -7.24
C TRP A 72 -1.96 4.80 -7.49
N MET A 73 -1.53 5.95 -8.00
CA MET A 73 -0.13 6.27 -8.25
C MET A 73 0.31 7.43 -7.36
N MET A 74 1.46 7.29 -6.71
CA MET A 74 2.11 8.38 -5.99
C MET A 74 2.59 9.42 -7.00
N LEU A 75 2.26 10.69 -6.77
CA LEU A 75 2.82 11.78 -7.56
C LEU A 75 4.19 12.17 -7.01
N PRO A 76 5.21 12.35 -7.88
CA PRO A 76 6.47 12.94 -7.46
C PRO A 76 6.25 14.41 -7.10
N GLU A 77 6.62 14.78 -5.88
CA GLU A 77 6.43 16.14 -5.38
C GLU A 77 7.73 16.63 -4.76
N GLY A 78 8.33 17.67 -5.36
CA GLY A 78 9.56 18.29 -4.84
C GLY A 78 10.76 17.35 -4.87
N HIS A 79 11.68 17.58 -5.81
CA HIS A 79 12.98 16.89 -5.88
C HIS A 79 12.97 15.33 -5.91
N GLY A 80 11.81 14.66 -6.00
CA GLY A 80 11.71 13.21 -6.20
C GLY A 80 10.50 12.53 -5.55
N LEU A 81 10.62 11.21 -5.35
CA LEU A 81 9.61 10.35 -4.73
C LEU A 81 9.86 10.21 -3.22
N ARG A 82 9.64 11.29 -2.45
CA ARG A 82 9.96 11.33 -1.01
C ARG A 82 8.71 11.41 -0.13
N PRO A 83 8.26 10.28 0.43
CA PRO A 83 6.97 10.24 1.12
C PRO A 83 6.87 11.08 2.39
N GLY A 84 7.97 11.26 3.13
CA GLY A 84 8.00 12.08 4.35
C GLY A 84 8.64 13.45 4.17
N HIS A 85 8.67 14.03 2.96
CA HIS A 85 9.43 15.26 2.71
C HIS A 85 9.04 16.41 3.67
N PRO A 86 10.00 17.04 4.38
CA PRO A 86 9.71 18.11 5.34
C PRO A 86 8.95 19.29 4.73
N ASP A 87 9.32 19.70 3.51
CA ASP A 87 8.65 20.80 2.79
C ASP A 87 7.17 20.52 2.52
N LEU A 88 6.80 19.24 2.40
CA LEU A 88 5.41 18.81 2.22
C LEU A 88 4.73 18.48 3.55
N ARG A 89 5.43 18.67 4.68
CA ARG A 89 4.98 18.33 6.04
C ARG A 89 4.53 16.87 6.16
N GLY A 90 5.19 15.97 5.44
CA GLY A 90 4.85 14.56 5.37
C GLY A 90 3.56 14.24 4.61
N TYR A 91 2.98 15.18 3.85
CA TYR A 91 1.84 14.90 2.98
C TYR A 91 2.27 14.63 1.54
N ILE A 92 1.66 13.65 0.90
CA ILE A 92 1.90 13.32 -0.51
C ILE A 92 0.57 13.17 -1.21
N ARG A 93 0.51 13.55 -2.48
CA ARG A 93 -0.62 13.31 -3.35
C ARG A 93 -0.53 11.96 -4.05
N PHE A 94 -1.69 11.32 -4.15
CA PHE A 94 -1.93 10.16 -4.98
C PHE A 94 -2.99 10.48 -6.01
N LEU A 95 -2.78 10.00 -7.22
CA LEU A 95 -3.71 10.10 -8.33
C LEU A 95 -4.38 8.75 -8.56
N ASN A 96 -5.70 8.73 -8.59
CA ASN A 96 -6.45 7.58 -9.08
C ASN A 96 -6.42 7.59 -10.62
N LEU A 97 -5.89 6.53 -11.21
CA LEU A 97 -5.62 6.45 -12.64
C LEU A 97 -6.88 6.30 -13.50
N ASP A 98 -7.98 5.80 -12.94
CA ASP A 98 -9.24 5.65 -13.68
C ASP A 98 -10.10 6.90 -13.65
N THR A 99 -10.16 7.55 -12.49
CA THR A 99 -11.07 8.68 -12.25
C THR A 99 -10.38 10.04 -12.33
N GLY A 100 -9.05 10.09 -12.30
CA GLY A 100 -8.29 11.32 -12.16
C GLY A 100 -8.41 11.99 -10.78
N THR A 101 -9.03 11.31 -9.81
CA THR A 101 -9.21 11.86 -8.45
C THR A 101 -7.87 11.98 -7.73
N LEU A 102 -7.65 13.12 -7.08
CA LEU A 102 -6.46 13.40 -6.29
C LEU A 102 -6.78 13.30 -4.80
N VAL A 103 -5.96 12.56 -4.05
CA VAL A 103 -6.05 12.49 -2.58
C VAL A 103 -4.70 12.76 -1.94
N ARG A 104 -4.70 13.14 -0.67
CA ARG A 104 -3.47 13.32 0.12
C ARG A 104 -3.39 12.27 1.22
N ALA A 105 -2.24 11.60 1.32
CA ALA A 105 -1.90 10.72 2.44
C ALA A 105 -0.85 11.41 3.32
N HIS A 106 -0.90 11.16 4.62
CA HIS A 106 0.05 11.69 5.59
C HIS A 106 1.00 10.58 6.06
N LEU A 107 2.28 10.70 5.68
CA LEU A 107 3.34 9.72 5.88
C LEU A 107 4.59 10.36 6.53
N PRO A 108 4.46 10.98 7.72
CA PRO A 108 5.53 11.78 8.34
C PRO A 108 6.73 10.95 8.83
N HIS A 109 6.54 9.65 9.09
CA HIS A 109 7.57 8.75 9.61
C HIS A 109 8.57 8.25 8.56
N PHE A 110 8.50 8.78 7.34
CA PHE A 110 9.29 8.33 6.19
C PHE A 110 10.11 9.48 5.58
N SER A 111 10.56 10.43 6.42
CA SER A 111 11.38 11.58 5.99
C SER A 111 12.80 11.19 5.58
N ASP A 112 13.29 10.09 6.14
CA ASP A 112 14.56 9.40 5.88
C ASP A 112 14.43 8.27 4.84
N HIS A 113 13.28 8.17 4.16
CA HIS A 113 13.03 7.15 3.14
C HIS A 113 12.75 7.79 1.79
N CYS A 114 13.04 7.02 0.76
CA CYS A 114 12.64 7.33 -0.61
C CYS A 114 11.89 6.17 -1.22
N ALA A 115 10.87 6.48 -2.02
CA ALA A 115 10.21 5.50 -2.88
C ALA A 115 11.10 5.21 -4.08
N VAL A 116 11.42 3.93 -4.27
CA VAL A 116 12.21 3.41 -5.38
C VAL A 116 11.29 2.91 -6.50
N ASP A 117 10.15 2.33 -6.13
CA ASP A 117 9.18 1.81 -7.09
C ASP A 117 7.78 1.71 -6.46
N SER A 118 6.76 1.47 -7.28
CA SER A 118 5.42 1.12 -6.85
C SER A 118 4.94 -0.16 -7.52
N VAL A 119 4.43 -1.08 -6.70
CA VAL A 119 3.95 -2.40 -7.13
C VAL A 119 2.57 -2.62 -6.56
N ASP A 120 1.59 -2.86 -7.43
CA ASP A 120 0.17 -2.99 -7.05
C ASP A 120 -0.39 -1.81 -6.24
N GLY A 121 0.20 -0.61 -6.38
CA GLY A 121 -0.14 0.58 -5.59
C GLY A 121 0.48 0.62 -4.19
N LEU A 122 1.23 -0.41 -3.81
CA LEU A 122 2.14 -0.36 -2.65
C LEU A 122 3.41 0.39 -3.03
N LEU A 123 4.06 0.99 -2.04
CA LEU A 123 5.32 1.72 -2.22
C LEU A 123 6.49 0.88 -1.72
N LEU A 124 7.47 0.66 -2.58
CA LEU A 124 8.76 0.12 -2.18
C LEU A 124 9.65 1.26 -1.72
N LEU A 125 9.93 1.30 -0.42
CA LEU A 125 10.74 2.33 0.21
C LEU A 125 12.13 1.80 0.55
N LEU A 126 13.12 2.66 0.34
CA LEU A 126 14.49 2.47 0.77
C LEU A 126 14.85 3.56 1.79
N ARG A 127 15.34 3.14 2.96
CA ARG A 127 15.89 4.06 3.97
C ARG A 127 17.27 4.52 3.53
N GLU A 128 17.54 5.82 3.64
CA GLU A 128 18.78 6.43 3.14
C GLU A 128 20.02 6.02 3.95
N GLU A 129 19.86 5.76 5.25
CA GLU A 129 20.96 5.53 6.19
C GLU A 129 21.57 4.13 6.08
N ASP A 130 20.72 3.10 6.15
CA ASP A 130 21.12 1.70 6.29
C ASP A 130 20.62 0.81 5.13
N SER A 131 19.93 1.41 4.16
CA SER A 131 19.39 0.70 3.00
C SER A 131 18.35 -0.37 3.37
N ALA A 132 17.67 -0.21 4.51
CA ALA A 132 16.54 -1.04 4.88
C ALA A 132 15.41 -0.86 3.86
N VAL A 133 14.81 -1.98 3.45
CA VAL A 133 13.70 -1.99 2.50
C VAL A 133 12.40 -2.21 3.23
N ARG A 134 11.40 -1.43 2.84
CA ARG A 134 10.05 -1.52 3.39
C ARG A 134 9.05 -1.48 2.26
N LEU A 135 8.09 -2.39 2.30
CA LEU A 135 6.89 -2.31 1.49
C LEU A 135 5.80 -1.62 2.32
N LEU A 136 5.31 -0.48 1.84
CA LEU A 136 4.35 0.36 2.54
C LEU A 136 3.01 0.36 1.80
N HIS A 137 1.93 0.17 2.54
CA HIS A 137 0.60 0.52 2.06
C HIS A 137 0.28 1.99 2.38
N PRO A 138 0.14 2.88 1.38
CA PRO A 138 0.12 4.33 1.59
C PRO A 138 -1.09 4.84 2.39
N PHE A 139 -2.26 4.18 2.30
CA PHE A 139 -3.48 4.64 2.98
C PHE A 139 -3.77 3.98 4.34
N THR A 140 -3.28 2.76 4.59
CA THR A 140 -3.44 2.10 5.90
C THR A 140 -2.24 2.37 6.82
N GLY A 141 -1.07 2.69 6.26
CA GLY A 141 0.18 2.80 7.00
C GLY A 141 0.78 1.45 7.38
N ASP A 142 0.24 0.34 6.87
CA ASP A 142 0.79 -0.99 7.12
C ASP A 142 2.14 -1.14 6.42
N ILE A 143 3.09 -1.79 7.09
CA ILE A 143 4.48 -1.94 6.63
C ILE A 143 4.85 -3.43 6.66
N ALA A 144 5.52 -3.90 5.63
CA ALA A 144 6.31 -5.13 5.68
C ALA A 144 7.79 -4.77 5.55
N GLU A 145 8.60 -5.23 6.52
CA GLU A 145 10.05 -5.05 6.47
C GLU A 145 10.69 -6.19 5.71
N LEU A 146 11.67 -5.85 4.87
CA LEU A 146 12.42 -6.79 4.04
C LEU A 146 13.91 -6.73 4.40
N PRO A 147 14.69 -7.76 4.06
CA PRO A 147 16.14 -7.73 4.14
C PRO A 147 16.74 -6.47 3.50
N PRO A 148 17.79 -5.84 4.10
CA PRO A 148 18.43 -4.66 3.53
C PRO A 148 19.06 -4.94 2.15
N LEU A 149 19.05 -3.94 1.25
CA LEU A 149 19.77 -4.01 -0.04
C LEU A 149 21.22 -3.57 0.07
N ALA A 150 21.78 -3.52 1.29
CA ALA A 150 23.15 -3.07 1.53
C ALA A 150 24.19 -3.84 0.68
N THR A 151 23.90 -5.09 0.29
CA THR A 151 24.77 -5.87 -0.60
C THR A 151 24.56 -5.62 -2.10
N LEU A 152 23.45 -4.98 -2.53
CA LEU A 152 23.18 -4.58 -3.93
C LEU A 152 23.65 -3.17 -4.25
N LEU A 153 23.51 -2.23 -3.31
CA LEU A 153 23.78 -0.82 -3.55
C LEU A 153 25.19 -0.49 -4.04
N PRO A 154 26.27 -1.14 -3.52
CA PRO A 154 27.62 -0.93 -4.03
C PRO A 154 27.78 -1.35 -5.49
N GLN A 155 26.92 -2.22 -6.02
CA GLN A 155 27.06 -2.69 -7.40
C GLN A 155 26.38 -1.76 -8.40
N VAL A 156 25.43 -0.94 -7.95
CA VAL A 156 24.53 -0.17 -8.83
C VAL A 156 24.80 1.34 -8.79
N VAL A 157 25.30 1.86 -7.66
CA VAL A 157 25.31 3.31 -7.41
C VAL A 157 26.66 3.87 -6.95
N CYS A 158 27.75 3.13 -7.20
CA CYS A 158 29.08 3.43 -6.66
C CYS A 158 29.63 4.82 -7.00
N ASN A 159 29.16 5.48 -8.08
CA ASN A 159 29.76 6.72 -8.58
C ASN A 159 28.84 7.96 -8.56
N CYS A 160 27.69 7.94 -7.86
CA CYS A 160 26.80 9.11 -7.78
C CYS A 160 26.85 9.82 -6.42
N PRO A 161 26.75 11.16 -6.34
CA PRO A 161 26.54 11.84 -5.06
C PRO A 161 25.22 11.38 -4.42
N ALA A 162 25.18 11.28 -3.08
CA ALA A 162 24.04 10.82 -2.29
C ALA A 162 22.64 11.27 -2.77
N PRO A 163 22.40 12.57 -3.10
CA PRO A 163 21.07 13.02 -3.53
C PRO A 163 20.60 12.47 -4.89
N TYR A 164 21.53 12.05 -5.76
CA TYR A 164 21.19 11.49 -7.08
C TYR A 164 21.13 9.96 -7.08
N LYS A 165 21.67 9.31 -6.02
CA LYS A 165 21.73 7.85 -5.91
C LYS A 165 20.36 7.19 -5.99
N ILE A 166 19.39 7.80 -5.33
CA ILE A 166 18.04 7.25 -5.17
C ILE A 166 17.21 7.41 -6.43
N ARG A 167 17.26 8.60 -7.06
CA ARG A 167 16.62 8.81 -8.36
C ARG A 167 17.18 7.82 -9.38
N ARG A 168 18.50 7.64 -9.38
CA ARG A 168 19.14 6.61 -10.21
C ARG A 168 18.63 5.22 -9.85
N LEU A 169 18.53 4.84 -8.58
CA LEU A 169 17.96 3.54 -8.21
C LEU A 169 16.53 3.34 -8.70
N ALA A 170 15.66 4.36 -8.58
CA ALA A 170 14.30 4.30 -9.10
C ALA A 170 14.27 4.13 -10.63
N ASP A 171 15.23 4.72 -11.35
CA ASP A 171 15.37 4.53 -12.80
C ASP A 171 15.90 3.13 -13.18
N LEU A 172 16.53 2.41 -12.24
CA LEU A 172 17.25 1.16 -12.51
C LEU A 172 16.56 -0.10 -11.99
N VAL A 173 15.58 0.07 -11.09
CA VAL A 173 14.90 -1.02 -10.41
C VAL A 173 13.50 -1.20 -10.99
N SER A 174 13.12 -2.44 -11.27
CA SER A 174 11.72 -2.84 -11.40
C SER A 174 11.38 -3.88 -10.36
N THR A 175 10.25 -3.70 -9.70
CA THR A 175 9.82 -4.50 -8.57
C THR A 175 8.62 -5.35 -8.95
N SER A 176 8.65 -6.61 -8.55
CA SER A 176 7.45 -7.45 -8.50
C SER A 176 7.32 -8.04 -7.12
N VAL A 177 6.09 -8.32 -6.69
CA VAL A 177 5.82 -8.85 -5.36
C VAL A 177 4.85 -10.02 -5.48
N SER A 178 5.13 -11.07 -4.72
CA SER A 178 4.25 -12.22 -4.55
C SER A 178 3.84 -12.36 -3.08
N PHE A 179 2.60 -12.79 -2.88
CA PHE A 179 1.96 -12.96 -1.58
C PHE A 179 1.51 -14.42 -1.49
N GLY A 180 2.18 -15.21 -0.64
CA GLY A 180 1.93 -16.65 -0.58
C GLY A 180 2.53 -17.29 0.65
N ALA A 181 1.91 -18.36 1.15
CA ALA A 181 2.38 -19.15 2.30
C ALA A 181 2.68 -18.31 3.57
N GLY A 182 1.98 -17.19 3.77
CA GLY A 182 2.20 -16.29 4.91
C GLY A 182 3.46 -15.42 4.80
N ALA A 183 4.11 -15.39 3.63
CA ALA A 183 5.28 -14.59 3.35
C ALA A 183 5.03 -13.62 2.19
N ILE A 184 5.79 -12.52 2.20
CA ILE A 184 5.89 -11.60 1.08
C ILE A 184 7.26 -11.82 0.46
N THR A 185 7.28 -12.08 -0.84
CA THR A 185 8.51 -12.20 -1.64
C THR A 185 8.56 -11.03 -2.61
N VAL A 186 9.61 -10.23 -2.51
CA VAL A 186 9.89 -9.12 -3.41
C VAL A 186 11.03 -9.52 -4.33
N MET A 187 10.83 -9.36 -5.62
CA MET A 187 11.86 -9.50 -6.64
C MET A 187 12.20 -8.12 -7.21
N LEU A 188 13.49 -7.80 -7.21
CA LEU A 188 14.04 -6.57 -7.75
C LEU A 188 14.88 -6.91 -8.98
N ALA A 189 14.44 -6.45 -10.14
CA ALA A 189 15.22 -6.50 -11.38
C ALA A 189 16.06 -5.23 -11.49
N LEU A 190 17.36 -5.38 -11.63
CA LEU A 190 18.34 -4.31 -11.79
C LEU A 190 18.81 -4.28 -13.24
N HIS A 191 18.24 -3.37 -14.03
CA HIS A 191 18.37 -3.41 -15.49
C HIS A 191 19.81 -3.17 -15.98
N GLU A 192 20.54 -2.22 -15.40
CA GLU A 192 21.90 -1.85 -15.84
C GLU A 192 22.95 -2.92 -15.56
N VAL A 193 22.73 -3.73 -14.52
CA VAL A 193 23.68 -4.79 -14.14
C VAL A 193 23.18 -6.17 -14.55
N HIS A 194 22.03 -6.25 -15.23
CA HIS A 194 21.38 -7.50 -15.64
C HIS A 194 21.29 -8.53 -14.51
N ARG A 195 20.87 -8.09 -13.32
CA ARG A 195 20.75 -8.96 -12.13
C ARG A 195 19.38 -8.90 -11.54
N VAL A 196 18.98 -10.01 -10.93
CA VAL A 196 17.76 -10.09 -10.13
C VAL A 196 18.14 -10.40 -8.69
N ALA A 197 17.46 -9.77 -7.74
CA ALA A 197 17.56 -10.04 -6.32
C ALA A 197 16.19 -10.39 -5.75
N PHE A 198 16.16 -11.31 -4.81
CA PHE A 198 14.96 -11.73 -4.10
C PHE A 198 15.09 -11.41 -2.61
N ALA A 199 14.01 -10.94 -2.00
CA ALA A 199 13.93 -10.64 -0.60
C ALA A 199 12.61 -11.18 -0.06
N THR A 200 12.65 -11.96 1.03
CA THR A 200 11.44 -12.46 1.67
C THR A 200 11.30 -11.93 3.09
N THR A 201 10.07 -11.78 3.57
CA THR A 201 9.82 -11.45 4.98
C THR A 201 10.24 -12.58 5.94
N LEU A 202 10.47 -13.80 5.44
CA LEU A 202 10.91 -14.96 6.23
C LEU A 202 12.43 -14.99 6.46
N ASP A 203 13.21 -14.31 5.61
CA ASP A 203 14.68 -14.31 5.69
C ASP A 203 15.21 -13.64 6.98
N ARG A 204 14.33 -13.03 7.79
CA ARG A 204 14.67 -12.54 9.13
C ARG A 204 14.76 -13.63 10.20
N LEU A 205 14.26 -14.83 9.95
CA LEU A 205 14.10 -15.88 10.98
C LEU A 205 15.25 -16.90 11.03
N GLY A 206 16.32 -16.76 10.24
CA GLY A 206 17.48 -17.64 10.38
C GLY A 206 18.62 -17.34 9.42
N CYS A 207 19.82 -17.09 9.97
CA CYS A 207 21.10 -16.89 9.27
C CYS A 207 21.13 -15.70 8.28
N PRO A 208 22.31 -15.15 7.94
CA PRO A 208 22.38 -13.95 7.12
C PRO A 208 21.68 -14.17 5.77
N PRO A 209 20.82 -13.24 5.31
CA PRO A 209 20.03 -13.41 4.11
C PRO A 209 20.98 -13.51 2.91
N ALA A 210 21.05 -14.69 2.31
CA ALA A 210 21.67 -14.84 1.01
C ALA A 210 20.66 -14.32 -0.02
N MET A 211 20.80 -13.06 -0.43
CA MET A 211 20.21 -12.64 -1.70
C MET A 211 20.78 -13.56 -2.78
N SER A 212 19.94 -14.45 -3.30
CA SER A 212 20.29 -15.31 -4.41
C SER A 212 20.26 -14.49 -5.68
N PHE A 213 21.40 -14.45 -6.36
CA PHE A 213 21.50 -13.86 -7.67
C PHE A 213 21.35 -14.98 -8.69
N GLN A 214 20.44 -14.81 -9.63
CA GLN A 214 20.45 -15.57 -10.88
C GLN A 214 20.95 -14.64 -11.99
N ALA A 215 21.85 -15.18 -12.81
CA ALA A 215 22.36 -14.58 -14.03
C ALA A 215 21.45 -14.93 -15.21
#